data_AF-C6PUB7-F1
#
_entry.id   AF-C6PUB7-F1
#
_cell.length_a   1.000
_cell.length_b   1.000
_cell.length_c   1.000
_cell.angle_alpha   90.00
_cell.angle_beta   90.00
_cell.angle_gamma   90.00
#
_symmetry.space_group_name_H-M   'P 1'
#
loop_
_entity.id
_entity.type
_entity.pdbx_description
1 polymer ?
#
loop_
_entity_poly.entity_id
_entity_poly.type
_entity_poly.pdbx_seq_one_letter_code
_entity_poly.pdbx_strand_id
1 'polypeptide(L)' 'MEKIASFTVNHEKLLPGVYVSRKDKFGEVALTTFDIRMTRPNF' A
#
# COMPACT_ATOMS: atom_id res chain seq x y z
N MET A 1 -12.94 -11.39 -7.14
CA MET A 1 -12.53 -10.55 -6.00
C MET A 1 -11.16 -9.98 -6.35
N GLU A 2 -11.06 -8.68 -6.60
CA GLU A 2 -9.74 -8.07 -6.76
C GLU A 2 -9.01 -8.17 -5.42
N LYS A 3 -7.79 -8.72 -5.45
CA LYS A 3 -6.99 -8.87 -4.24
C LYS A 3 -6.62 -7.49 -3.72
N ILE A 4 -6.86 -7.25 -2.45
CA ILE A 4 -6.40 -6.02 -1.77
C ILE A 4 -4.87 -6.03 -1.83
N ALA A 5 -4.28 -5.01 -2.45
CA ALA A 5 -2.84 -4.94 -2.73
C ALA A 5 -1.97 -5.03 -1.46
N SER A 6 -2.48 -4.58 -0.31
CA SER A 6 -1.77 -4.74 0.96
C SER A 6 -1.60 -6.20 1.37
N PHE A 7 -2.46 -7.13 0.94
CA PHE A 7 -2.32 -8.56 1.27
C PHE A 7 -1.40 -9.34 0.31
N THR A 8 -0.88 -8.70 -0.73
CA THR A 8 0.06 -9.33 -1.67
C THR A 8 1.52 -9.01 -1.37
N VAL A 9 1.82 -8.14 -0.40
CA VAL A 9 3.18 -7.77 0.00
C VAL A 9 3.68 -8.57 1.21
N ASN A 10 4.98 -8.85 1.26
CA ASN A 10 5.59 -9.53 2.39
C ASN A 10 5.87 -8.54 3.53
N HIS A 11 5.11 -8.66 4.63
CA HIS A 11 5.18 -7.78 5.78
C HIS A 11 6.45 -7.92 6.64
N GLU A 12 7.15 -9.06 6.56
CA GLU A 12 8.40 -9.29 7.31
C GLU A 12 9.56 -8.44 6.79
N LYS A 13 9.50 -8.10 5.50
CA LYS A 13 10.54 -7.32 4.80
C LYS A 13 10.24 -5.82 4.75
N LEU A 14 9.07 -5.40 5.20
CA LEU A 14 8.65 -4.00 5.15
C LEU A 14 9.29 -3.20 6.28
N LEU A 15 9.74 -2.00 5.94
CA LEU A 15 10.34 -1.04 6.87
C LEU A 15 9.44 0.20 7.01
N PRO A 16 9.59 1.02 8.07
CA PRO A 16 8.95 2.32 8.16
C PRO A 16 9.25 3.16 6.90
N GLY A 17 8.22 3.81 6.36
CA GLY A 17 8.32 4.52 5.09
C GLY A 17 6.98 4.74 4.43
N VAL A 18 7.01 5.35 3.24
CA VAL A 18 5.82 5.66 2.44
C VAL A 18 5.83 4.79 1.19
N TYR A 19 4.74 4.04 0.99
CA TYR A 19 4.58 3.13 -0.14
C TYR A 19 3.34 3.50 -0.94
N VAL A 20 3.36 3.26 -2.25
CA VAL A 20 2.14 3.35 -3.06
C VAL A 20 1.40 2.03 -2.94
N SER A 21 0.25 2.04 -2.27
CA SER A 21 -0.58 0.86 -2.07
C SER A 21 -1.42 0.55 -3.30
N ARG A 22 -2.06 1.58 -3.88
CA ARG A 22 -2.93 1.42 -5.05
C ARG A 22 -2.91 2.68 -5.91
N LYS A 23 -3.08 2.49 -7.21
CA LYS A 23 -3.37 3.56 -8.17
C LYS A 23 -4.65 3.20 -8.89
N ASP A 24 -5.68 4.01 -8.73
CA ASP A 24 -6.95 3.87 -9.42
C ASP A 24 -7.18 5.04 -10.35
N LYS A 25 -8.06 4.82 -11.31
CA LYS A 25 -8.54 5.86 -12.19
C LYS A 25 -10.03 6.08 -11.93
N PHE A 26 -10.41 7.31 -11.59
CA PHE A 26 -11.79 7.73 -11.45
C PHE A 26 -12.08 8.81 -12.49
N GLY A 27 -12.67 8.40 -13.61
CA GLY A 27 -12.83 9.27 -14.78
C GLY A 27 -11.47 9.69 -15.34
N GLU A 28 -11.19 10.99 -15.33
CA GLU A 28 -9.90 11.55 -15.75
C GLU A 28 -8.91 11.73 -14.59
N VAL A 29 -9.34 11.48 -13.34
CA VAL A 29 -8.53 11.71 -12.15
C VAL A 29 -7.84 10.41 -11.72
N ALA A 30 -6.56 10.50 -11.38
CA ALA A 30 -5.82 9.41 -10.76
C ALA A 30 -5.93 9.50 -9.23
N LEU A 31 -6.48 8.46 -8.60
CA LEU A 31 -6.51 8.30 -7.14
C LEU A 31 -5.32 7.43 -6.74
N THR A 32 -4.40 7.98 -5.95
CA THR A 32 -3.26 7.22 -5.45
C THR A 32 -3.40 7.04 -3.94
N THR A 33 -3.51 5.80 -3.49
CA THR A 33 -3.55 5.45 -2.07
C THR A 33 -2.14 5.16 -1.60
N PHE A 34 -1.69 5.87 -0.57
CA PHE A 34 -0.40 5.66 0.06
C PHE A 34 -0.56 4.86 1.35
N ASP A 35 0.34 3.90 1.55
CA ASP A 35 0.54 3.19 2.81
C ASP A 35 1.69 3.88 3.56
N ILE A 36 1.36 4.54 4.67
CA ILE A 36 2.31 5.25 5.52
C ILE A 36 2.60 4.35 6.72
N ARG A 37 3.75 3.68 6.70
CA ARG A 37 4.21 2.85 7.81
C ARG A 37 5.06 3.66 8.76
N MET A 38 4.56 3.88 9.97
CA MET A 38 5.30 4.52 11.06
C MET A 38 6.14 3.51 11.85
N THR A 39 5.62 2.29 11.99
CA THR A 39 6.27 1.20 12.73
C THR A 39 6.57 0.02 11.83
N ARG A 40 7.58 -0.75 12.20
CA ARG A 40 7.92 -1.99 11.50
C ARG A 40 6.86 -3.04 11.83
N PRO A 41 6.27 -3.74 10.84
CA PRO A 41 5.29 -4.77 11.13
C PRO A 41 5.90 -5.90 11.98
N ASN A 42 5.21 -6.29 13.06
CA ASN A 42 5.54 -7.44 13.94
C ASN A 42 6.83 -7.31 14.78
N PHE A 43 7.28 -6.10 15.13
CA PHE A 43 8.42 -5.85 16.04
C PHE A 43 8.01 -5.01 17.25
#